data_AF-A0A8X8CD96-F1
#
_entry.id   AF-A0A8X8CD96-F1
#
_cell.length_a   1.000
_cell.length_b   1.000
_cell.length_c   1.000
_cell.angle_alpha   90.00
_cell.angle_beta   90.00
_cell.angle_gamma   90.00
#
_symmetry.space_group_name_H-M   'P 1'
#
loop_
_entity.id
_entity.type
_entity.pdbx_description
1 polymer ?
#
loop_
_entity_poly.entity_id
_entity_poly.type
_entity_poly.pdbx_seq_one_letter_code
_entity_poly.pdbx_strand_id
1 'polypeptide(L)'
;MASFSSRSRTSSLTAAMLLLLGVLFMANLDMTGAQVGICYGMMGNNLPPATEVIALYKQHNIKRMRLYDPNQAALNALRNSGIEVMVGVPNSDLQRLSNPSDANSWVKNNVLNFWPSVKFRYIAVGNEISPVNGGTSWMAPFVLPALVNVFNAVRAAGLQDQIKVSIAVDMTLIGTSYPPSAGAFRGDVISYLAPIVGHLSYAKTPLFANIYTYFSYSGNPRDISLPYALFTSPSVLVWDSGRGYQNLFDAMLDSLYSALERLGGGNTLDVVVSESGWPSAGGFGTTSDNAGTYLSNLIRHVKGGTPKRPGKAIETYIFAMFDENQKQPELEKHFGAFSPNKQPKYNLNFGGHRNWDISTEQNATVSLKSDM
;
A
#
# COMPACT_ATOMS: atom_id res chain seq x y z
N MET A 1 -1.31 77.35 8.79
CA MET A 1 -2.08 76.09 8.71
C MET A 1 -1.13 75.00 8.23
N ALA A 2 -0.73 74.08 9.11
CA ALA A 2 0.04 72.90 8.72
C ALA A 2 -0.80 71.67 9.07
N SER A 3 -1.21 70.93 8.03
CA SER A 3 -1.95 69.69 8.11
C SER A 3 -0.95 68.54 8.19
N PHE A 4 -0.94 67.79 9.30
CA PHE A 4 -0.23 66.53 9.42
C PHE A 4 -1.13 65.40 8.89
N SER A 5 -0.71 64.78 7.79
CA SER A 5 -1.31 63.55 7.27
C SER A 5 -0.84 62.37 8.13
N SER A 6 -1.78 61.67 8.77
CA SER A 6 -1.51 60.38 9.41
C SER A 6 -1.45 59.30 8.33
N ARG A 7 -0.24 58.85 8.00
CA ARG A 7 -0.07 57.67 7.14
C ARG A 7 -0.49 56.42 7.93
N SER A 8 -1.37 55.65 7.31
CA SER A 8 -2.04 54.46 7.84
C SER A 8 -1.07 53.37 8.31
N ARG A 9 -0.90 53.21 9.63
CA ARG A 9 -0.27 52.03 10.22
C ARG A 9 -1.08 50.74 10.03
N THR A 10 -2.32 50.86 9.58
CA THR A 10 -3.26 49.74 9.40
C THR A 10 -2.94 48.87 8.19
N SER A 11 -2.34 49.41 7.12
CA SER A 11 -2.05 48.64 5.90
C SER A 11 -0.83 47.71 6.03
N SER A 12 0.16 48.08 6.86
CA SER A 12 1.34 47.24 7.10
C SER A 12 1.04 46.06 8.03
N LEU A 13 0.14 46.25 9.00
CA LEU A 13 -0.28 45.21 9.93
C LEU A 13 -1.15 44.16 9.24
N THR A 14 -2.05 44.57 8.33
CA THR A 14 -2.86 43.62 7.54
C THR A 14 -2.02 42.82 6.55
N ALA A 15 -1.02 43.43 5.90
CA ALA A 15 -0.09 42.73 5.03
C ALA A 15 0.78 41.71 5.78
N ALA A 16 1.29 42.06 6.96
CA ALA A 16 2.06 41.15 7.80
C ALA A 16 1.20 39.97 8.33
N MET A 17 -0.06 40.23 8.68
CA MET A 17 -1.00 39.20 9.16
C MET A 17 -1.39 38.23 8.04
N LEU A 18 -1.60 38.71 6.82
CA LEU A 18 -1.83 37.88 5.62
C LEU A 18 -0.61 37.03 5.26
N LEU A 19 0.60 37.58 5.41
CA LEU A 19 1.84 36.81 5.21
C LEU A 19 2.00 35.71 6.27
N LEU A 20 1.71 36.01 7.53
CA LEU A 20 1.79 35.04 8.64
C LEU A 20 0.73 33.93 8.50
N LEU A 21 -0.50 34.28 8.08
CA LEU A 21 -1.55 33.32 7.72
C LEU A 21 -1.15 32.48 6.51
N GLY A 22 -0.47 33.06 5.52
CA GLY A 22 0.08 32.32 4.37
C GLY A 22 1.20 31.36 4.76
N VAL A 23 2.11 31.76 5.66
CA VAL A 23 3.18 30.89 6.19
C VAL A 23 2.62 29.80 7.10
N LEU A 24 1.58 30.08 7.89
CA LEU A 24 0.85 29.09 8.69
C LEU A 24 0.02 28.13 7.83
N PHE A 25 -0.54 28.59 6.71
CA PHE A 25 -1.19 27.72 5.72
C PHE A 25 -0.16 26.85 4.99
N MET A 26 1.03 27.38 4.66
CA MET A 26 2.11 26.59 4.07
C MET A 26 2.79 25.63 5.07
N ALA A 27 2.82 25.98 6.35
CA ALA A 27 3.31 25.09 7.42
C ALA A 27 2.31 23.97 7.78
N ASN A 28 1.03 24.13 7.43
CA ASN A 28 0.01 23.07 7.50
C ASN A 28 -0.27 22.39 6.15
N LEU A 29 0.43 22.79 5.09
CA LEU A 29 0.70 21.89 3.98
C LEU A 29 1.80 20.92 4.42
N ASP A 30 1.49 20.10 5.43
CA ASP A 30 1.83 18.69 5.29
C ASP A 30 1.08 18.29 4.01
N MET A 31 1.74 18.43 2.86
CA MET A 31 1.47 17.53 1.76
C MET A 31 1.56 16.17 2.44
N THR A 32 0.40 15.57 2.70
CA THR A 32 0.26 14.19 3.11
C THR A 32 0.72 13.37 1.91
N GLY A 33 2.02 13.47 1.60
CA GLY A 33 2.67 12.81 0.51
C GLY A 33 2.36 11.35 0.70
N ALA A 34 1.92 10.70 -0.37
CA ALA A 34 1.52 9.30 -0.37
C ALA A 34 2.38 8.50 0.62
N GLN A 35 1.80 8.17 1.79
CA GLN A 35 2.53 7.39 2.77
C GLN A 35 2.47 5.96 2.27
N VAL A 36 3.64 5.47 1.87
CA VAL A 36 3.84 4.07 1.52
C VAL A 36 3.84 3.26 2.80
N GLY A 37 3.01 2.22 2.84
CA GLY A 37 3.08 1.18 3.87
C GLY A 37 3.98 0.04 3.45
N ILE A 38 4.26 -0.87 4.38
CA ILE A 38 4.93 -2.14 4.07
C ILE A 38 4.13 -3.29 4.66
N CYS A 39 3.96 -4.37 3.90
CA CYS A 39 3.36 -5.62 4.35
C CYS A 39 4.31 -6.34 5.30
N TYR A 40 3.83 -6.70 6.50
CA TYR A 40 4.56 -7.51 7.46
C TYR A 40 4.13 -8.96 7.33
N GLY A 41 4.77 -9.68 6.40
CA GLY A 41 4.68 -11.13 6.29
C GLY A 41 5.45 -11.84 7.40
N MET A 42 4.94 -12.99 7.83
CA MET A 42 5.47 -13.75 8.97
C MET A 42 5.77 -15.22 8.62
N MET A 43 5.79 -15.60 7.35
CA MET A 43 6.11 -16.96 6.89
C MET A 43 7.64 -17.19 6.84
N GLY A 44 8.31 -16.98 7.96
CA GLY A 44 9.75 -17.22 8.09
C GLY A 44 10.12 -17.72 9.48
N ASN A 45 11.06 -18.66 9.56
CA ASN A 45 11.52 -19.23 10.85
C ASN A 45 12.73 -18.50 11.45
N ASN A 46 13.15 -17.39 10.85
CA ASN A 46 14.34 -16.61 11.22
C ASN A 46 14.03 -15.10 11.38
N LEU A 47 12.75 -14.73 11.47
CA LEU A 47 12.30 -13.35 11.54
C LEU A 47 12.48 -12.76 12.95
N PRO A 48 12.72 -11.44 13.09
CA PRO A 48 12.74 -10.78 14.40
C PRO A 48 11.38 -10.86 15.10
N PRO A 49 11.35 -10.78 16.44
CA PRO A 49 10.10 -10.70 17.18
C PRO A 49 9.33 -9.41 16.83
N ALA A 50 8.01 -9.46 16.95
CA ALA A 50 7.14 -8.36 16.50
C ALA A 50 7.49 -7.00 17.12
N THR A 51 7.94 -6.96 18.39
CA THR A 51 8.38 -5.72 19.06
C THR A 51 9.56 -5.06 18.35
N GLU A 52 10.54 -5.84 17.88
CA GLU A 52 11.67 -5.35 17.10
C GLU A 52 11.24 -4.90 15.70
N VAL A 53 10.29 -5.60 15.09
CA VAL A 53 9.75 -5.19 13.78
C VAL A 53 9.01 -3.85 13.90
N ILE A 54 8.18 -3.64 14.92
CA ILE A 54 7.52 -2.35 15.15
C ILE A 54 8.54 -1.25 15.43
N ALA A 55 9.63 -1.55 16.15
CA ALA A 55 10.73 -0.61 16.34
C ALA A 55 11.39 -0.24 15.00
N LEU A 56 11.62 -1.22 14.13
CA LEU A 56 12.20 -1.02 12.80
C LEU A 56 11.29 -0.18 11.89
N TYR A 57 9.98 -0.41 11.90
CA TYR A 57 9.01 0.44 11.19
C TYR A 57 9.13 1.91 11.64
N LYS A 58 9.21 2.16 12.94
CA LYS A 58 9.39 3.51 13.48
C LYS A 58 10.73 4.12 13.09
N GLN A 59 11.81 3.35 13.20
CA GLN A 59 13.17 3.76 12.84
C GLN A 59 13.25 4.23 11.37
N HIS A 60 12.57 3.53 10.47
CA HIS A 60 12.55 3.86 9.04
C HIS A 60 11.40 4.79 8.63
N ASN A 61 10.68 5.37 9.60
CA ASN A 61 9.55 6.27 9.36
C ASN A 61 8.41 5.65 8.53
N ILE A 62 8.25 4.33 8.58
CA ILE A 62 7.16 3.61 7.91
C ILE A 62 5.91 3.74 8.80
N LYS A 63 4.90 4.46 8.30
CA LYS A 63 3.69 4.80 9.08
C LYS A 63 2.49 3.90 8.82
N ARG A 64 2.60 2.97 7.87
CA ARG A 64 1.51 2.07 7.48
C ARG A 64 2.00 0.61 7.41
N MET A 65 1.21 -0.29 7.96
CA MET A 65 1.48 -1.72 7.99
C MET A 65 0.27 -2.51 7.50
N ARG A 66 0.53 -3.56 6.71
CA ARG A 66 -0.46 -4.60 6.43
C ARG A 66 -0.08 -5.89 7.17
N LEU A 67 -1.01 -6.44 7.93
CA LEU A 67 -0.95 -7.76 8.55
C LEU A 67 -1.93 -8.69 7.82
N TYR A 68 -1.56 -9.95 7.59
CA TYR A 68 -2.38 -10.92 6.87
C TYR A 68 -3.39 -11.66 7.77
N ASP A 69 -3.14 -11.66 9.07
CA ASP A 69 -3.97 -12.22 10.12
C ASP A 69 -3.93 -11.34 11.38
N PRO A 70 -4.87 -11.47 12.33
CA PRO A 70 -4.86 -10.71 13.58
C PRO A 70 -3.85 -11.28 14.59
N ASN A 71 -2.57 -11.28 14.22
CA ASN A 71 -1.48 -11.81 15.03
C ASN A 71 -1.38 -11.07 16.37
N GLN A 72 -1.63 -11.78 17.47
CA GLN A 72 -1.74 -11.17 18.80
C GLN A 72 -0.43 -10.53 19.27
N ALA A 73 0.74 -11.10 18.93
CA ALA A 73 2.03 -10.53 19.29
C ALA A 73 2.27 -9.20 18.56
N ALA A 74 1.96 -9.14 17.26
CA ALA A 74 2.06 -7.91 16.48
C ALA A 74 1.06 -6.85 16.93
N LEU A 75 -0.21 -7.21 17.16
CA LEU A 75 -1.22 -6.28 17.65
C LEU A 75 -0.86 -5.69 19.03
N ASN A 76 -0.29 -6.49 19.93
CA ASN A 76 0.22 -5.99 21.21
C ASN A 76 1.43 -5.05 21.03
N ALA A 77 2.38 -5.40 20.15
CA ALA A 77 3.53 -4.55 19.84
C ALA A 77 3.15 -3.23 19.17
N LEU A 78 2.02 -3.19 18.43
CA LEU A 78 1.51 -2.02 17.73
C LEU A 78 0.84 -0.99 18.66
N ARG A 79 0.50 -1.34 19.90
CA ARG A 79 -0.17 -0.42 20.83
C ARG A 79 0.65 0.85 21.01
N ASN A 80 0.00 2.00 20.80
CA ASN A 80 0.55 3.35 20.89
C ASN A 80 1.75 3.61 19.95
N SER A 81 1.94 2.80 18.90
CA SER A 81 3.02 2.99 17.92
C SER A 81 2.79 4.14 16.94
N GLY A 82 1.53 4.54 16.75
CA GLY A 82 1.11 5.51 15.74
C GLY A 82 1.06 4.98 14.30
N ILE A 83 1.41 3.70 14.08
CA ILE A 83 1.37 3.05 12.76
C ILE A 83 -0.08 2.72 12.40
N GLU A 84 -0.52 3.14 11.21
CA GLU A 84 -1.81 2.79 10.63
C GLU A 84 -1.82 1.34 10.13
N VAL A 85 -2.83 0.56 10.53
CA VAL A 85 -2.85 -0.89 10.30
C VAL A 85 -4.00 -1.28 9.39
N MET A 86 -3.67 -2.00 8.32
CA MET A 86 -4.57 -2.88 7.58
C MET A 86 -4.45 -4.28 8.16
N VAL A 87 -5.51 -4.82 8.77
CA VAL A 87 -5.52 -6.18 9.32
C VAL A 87 -6.34 -7.11 8.43
N GLY A 88 -5.78 -8.27 8.08
CA GLY A 88 -6.45 -9.28 7.28
C GLY A 88 -7.37 -10.17 8.11
N VAL A 89 -8.53 -10.49 7.54
CA VAL A 89 -9.27 -11.72 7.88
C VAL A 89 -8.64 -12.83 7.03
N PRO A 90 -8.07 -13.88 7.66
CA PRO A 90 -7.54 -15.01 6.92
C PRO A 90 -8.62 -15.67 6.05
N ASN A 91 -8.23 -16.18 4.88
CA ASN A 91 -9.16 -16.89 3.99
C ASN A 91 -9.88 -18.07 4.68
N SER A 92 -9.21 -18.74 5.61
CA SER A 92 -9.75 -19.84 6.43
C SER A 92 -10.89 -19.41 7.38
N ASP A 93 -11.01 -18.12 7.69
CA ASP A 93 -12.05 -17.59 8.57
C ASP A 93 -13.32 -17.18 7.81
N LEU A 94 -13.28 -17.05 6.47
CA LEU A 94 -14.38 -16.49 5.67
C LEU A 94 -15.71 -17.22 5.89
N GLN A 95 -15.70 -18.55 5.87
CA GLN A 95 -16.91 -19.36 6.09
C GLN A 95 -17.50 -19.11 7.48
N ARG A 96 -16.65 -19.07 8.52
CA ARG A 96 -17.11 -18.81 9.88
C ARG A 96 -17.68 -17.40 10.03
N LEU A 97 -17.03 -16.39 9.47
CA LEU A 97 -17.48 -14.99 9.57
C LEU A 97 -18.71 -14.68 8.69
N SER A 98 -19.16 -15.62 7.84
CA SER A 98 -20.49 -15.55 7.22
C SER A 98 -21.63 -15.62 8.23
N ASN A 99 -21.35 -16.07 9.47
CA ASN A 99 -22.26 -15.95 10.61
C ASN A 99 -22.06 -14.58 11.32
N PRO A 100 -23.14 -13.79 11.53
CA PRO A 100 -23.03 -12.48 12.19
C PRO A 100 -22.46 -12.51 13.61
N SER A 101 -22.76 -13.53 14.41
CA SER A 101 -22.26 -13.66 15.79
C SER A 101 -20.75 -13.90 15.82
N ASP A 102 -20.25 -14.71 14.90
CA ASP A 102 -18.82 -14.97 14.73
C ASP A 102 -18.07 -13.73 14.24
N ALA A 103 -18.64 -12.98 13.29
CA ALA A 103 -18.09 -11.71 12.84
C ALA A 103 -18.02 -10.66 13.96
N ASN A 104 -19.08 -10.54 14.77
CA ASN A 104 -19.10 -9.66 15.94
C ASN A 104 -17.99 -10.05 16.93
N SER A 105 -17.83 -11.35 17.20
CA SER A 105 -16.80 -11.86 18.10
C SER A 105 -15.39 -11.62 17.55
N TRP A 106 -15.19 -11.82 16.25
CA TRP A 106 -13.92 -11.55 15.58
C TRP A 106 -13.55 -10.07 15.67
N VAL A 107 -14.47 -9.16 15.34
CA VAL A 107 -14.23 -7.70 15.42
C VAL A 107 -13.97 -7.28 16.87
N LYS A 108 -14.73 -7.80 17.83
CA LYS A 108 -14.48 -7.53 19.25
C LYS A 108 -13.06 -7.93 19.66
N ASN A 109 -12.69 -9.17 19.38
CA ASN A 109 -11.45 -9.76 19.87
C ASN A 109 -10.20 -9.20 19.19
N ASN A 110 -10.29 -8.92 17.89
CA ASN A 110 -9.13 -8.57 17.07
C ASN A 110 -9.02 -7.08 16.75
N VAL A 111 -10.10 -6.32 16.92
CA VAL A 111 -10.14 -4.88 16.62
C VAL A 111 -10.48 -4.07 17.87
N LEU A 112 -11.66 -4.30 18.47
CA LEU A 112 -12.14 -3.43 19.56
C LEU A 112 -11.29 -3.54 20.83
N ASN A 113 -10.80 -4.73 21.18
CA ASN A 113 -9.90 -4.93 22.34
C ASN A 113 -8.52 -4.25 22.17
N PHE A 114 -8.18 -3.82 20.97
CA PHE A 114 -6.93 -3.14 20.64
C PHE A 114 -7.13 -1.65 20.31
N TRP A 115 -8.34 -1.25 19.93
CA TRP A 115 -8.72 0.13 19.67
C TRP A 115 -8.87 0.94 20.98
N PRO A 116 -8.46 2.23 21.03
CA PRO A 116 -7.77 3.00 19.98
C PRO A 116 -6.24 2.89 20.02
N SER A 117 -5.67 2.07 20.91
CA SER A 117 -4.21 1.96 21.05
C SER A 117 -3.52 1.43 19.80
N VAL A 118 -4.17 0.55 19.03
CA VAL A 118 -3.77 0.19 17.66
C VAL A 118 -4.58 1.03 16.69
N LYS A 119 -3.91 1.75 15.79
CA LYS A 119 -4.53 2.65 14.82
C LYS A 119 -5.01 1.87 13.59
N PHE A 120 -6.09 1.10 13.74
CA PHE A 120 -6.70 0.44 12.60
C PHE A 120 -7.22 1.45 11.59
N ARG A 121 -6.89 1.23 10.32
CA ARG A 121 -7.36 1.99 9.17
C ARG A 121 -8.24 1.14 8.27
N TYR A 122 -7.85 -0.13 8.12
CA TYR A 122 -8.49 -1.06 7.19
C TYR A 122 -8.67 -2.46 7.78
N ILE A 123 -9.72 -3.14 7.34
CA ILE A 123 -9.88 -4.59 7.49
C ILE A 123 -10.02 -5.21 6.11
N ALA A 124 -9.10 -6.09 5.72
CA ALA A 124 -9.13 -6.82 4.45
C ALA A 124 -9.78 -8.19 4.65
N VAL A 125 -11.03 -8.34 4.23
CA VAL A 125 -11.84 -9.56 4.40
C VAL A 125 -11.50 -10.55 3.29
N GLY A 126 -10.51 -11.39 3.54
CA GLY A 126 -9.95 -12.29 2.54
C GLY A 126 -8.92 -11.61 1.63
N ASN A 127 -8.09 -12.45 1.01
CA ASN A 127 -7.01 -12.08 0.11
C ASN A 127 -7.00 -12.97 -1.13
N GLU A 128 -7.09 -12.36 -2.30
CA GLU A 128 -6.97 -13.00 -3.62
C GLU A 128 -7.95 -14.17 -3.84
N ILE A 129 -9.18 -14.04 -3.31
CA ILE A 129 -10.22 -15.03 -3.57
C ILE A 129 -10.71 -14.88 -5.01
N SER A 130 -10.55 -15.94 -5.79
CA SER A 130 -11.13 -16.07 -7.12
C SER A 130 -12.19 -17.17 -7.14
N PRO A 131 -13.39 -16.91 -7.73
CA PRO A 131 -14.47 -17.89 -7.79
C PRO A 131 -14.22 -19.03 -8.78
N VAL A 132 -13.18 -18.93 -9.60
CA VAL A 132 -12.84 -19.94 -10.63
C VAL A 132 -11.44 -20.56 -10.45
N ASN A 133 -10.62 -20.03 -9.56
CA ASN A 133 -9.34 -20.66 -9.19
C ASN A 133 -9.61 -21.84 -8.24
N GLY A 134 -9.18 -23.04 -8.59
CA GLY A 134 -9.41 -24.25 -7.79
C GLY A 134 -8.92 -24.18 -6.33
N GLY A 135 -7.94 -23.33 -6.02
CA GLY A 135 -7.45 -23.13 -4.66
C GLY A 135 -8.39 -22.32 -3.75
N THR A 136 -9.18 -21.41 -4.32
CA THR A 136 -10.00 -20.44 -3.56
C THR A 136 -11.48 -20.42 -3.95
N SER A 137 -11.87 -21.08 -5.04
CA SER A 137 -13.23 -21.02 -5.60
C SER A 137 -14.31 -21.42 -4.59
N TRP A 138 -14.02 -22.44 -3.79
CA TRP A 138 -14.91 -22.92 -2.73
C TRP A 138 -15.15 -21.88 -1.62
N MET A 139 -14.27 -20.89 -1.47
CA MET A 139 -14.39 -19.83 -0.47
C MET A 139 -15.22 -18.63 -0.96
N ALA A 140 -15.35 -18.46 -2.29
CA ALA A 140 -16.01 -17.30 -2.88
C ALA A 140 -17.45 -17.04 -2.37
N PRO A 141 -18.31 -18.06 -2.13
CA PRO A 141 -19.64 -17.84 -1.57
C PRO A 141 -19.66 -17.17 -0.19
N PHE A 142 -18.57 -17.24 0.56
CA PHE A 142 -18.49 -16.72 1.93
C PHE A 142 -17.97 -15.28 2.02
N VAL A 143 -17.34 -14.76 0.95
CA VAL A 143 -16.67 -13.45 0.99
C VAL A 143 -17.66 -12.32 1.23
N LEU A 144 -18.73 -12.22 0.42
CA LEU A 144 -19.70 -11.13 0.57
C LEU A 144 -20.44 -11.18 1.93
N PRO A 145 -20.95 -12.34 2.40
CA PRO A 145 -21.51 -12.44 3.75
C PRO A 145 -20.53 -12.03 4.85
N ALA A 146 -19.28 -12.49 4.81
CA ALA A 146 -18.26 -12.13 5.79
C ALA A 146 -17.95 -10.63 5.74
N LEU A 147 -17.79 -10.05 4.55
CA LEU A 147 -17.57 -8.62 4.33
C LEU A 147 -18.68 -7.78 4.96
N VAL A 148 -19.94 -8.12 4.67
CA VAL A 148 -21.12 -7.42 5.20
C VAL A 148 -21.19 -7.54 6.72
N ASN A 149 -20.96 -8.73 7.27
CA ASN A 149 -21.03 -8.95 8.71
C ASN A 149 -19.92 -8.21 9.47
N VAL A 150 -18.69 -8.24 8.98
CA VAL A 150 -17.55 -7.51 9.57
C VAL A 150 -17.80 -6.00 9.48
N PHE A 151 -18.28 -5.49 8.33
CA PHE A 151 -18.68 -4.10 8.19
C PHE A 151 -19.77 -3.71 9.20
N ASN A 152 -20.81 -4.54 9.36
CA ASN A 152 -21.89 -4.28 10.30
C ASN A 152 -21.41 -4.26 11.75
N ALA A 153 -20.49 -5.15 12.14
CA ALA A 153 -19.89 -5.18 13.47
C ALA A 153 -19.07 -3.91 13.76
N VAL A 154 -18.26 -3.45 12.79
CA VAL A 154 -17.51 -2.18 12.88
C VAL A 154 -18.47 -0.98 12.97
N ARG A 155 -19.53 -0.98 12.15
CA ARG A 155 -20.55 0.07 12.16
C ARG A 155 -21.34 0.11 13.47
N ALA A 156 -21.66 -1.04 14.06
CA ALA A 156 -22.34 -1.11 15.35
C ALA A 156 -21.50 -0.53 16.49
N ALA A 157 -20.17 -0.55 16.36
CA ALA A 157 -19.24 0.12 17.27
C ALA A 157 -19.04 1.62 16.94
N GLY A 158 -19.69 2.15 15.90
CA GLY A 158 -19.55 3.54 15.46
C GLY A 158 -18.21 3.86 14.79
N LEU A 159 -17.49 2.85 14.28
CA LEU A 159 -16.12 2.97 13.76
C LEU A 159 -16.04 2.92 12.23
N GLN A 160 -17.15 2.86 11.50
CA GLN A 160 -17.17 2.69 10.03
C GLN A 160 -16.51 3.82 9.25
N ASP A 161 -16.34 5.00 9.87
CA ASP A 161 -15.69 6.15 9.25
C ASP A 161 -14.18 6.20 9.52
N GLN A 162 -13.72 5.49 10.55
CA GLN A 162 -12.31 5.38 10.94
C GLN A 162 -11.67 4.08 10.42
N ILE A 163 -12.43 2.98 10.38
CA ILE A 163 -11.99 1.65 9.99
C ILE A 163 -12.80 1.19 8.78
N LYS A 164 -12.19 1.27 7.59
CA LYS A 164 -12.84 0.89 6.34
C LYS A 164 -12.65 -0.61 6.08
N VAL A 165 -13.75 -1.32 5.85
CA VAL A 165 -13.77 -2.77 5.60
C VAL A 165 -13.86 -3.00 4.09
N SER A 166 -12.99 -3.84 3.53
CA SER A 166 -13.00 -4.17 2.10
C SER A 166 -12.44 -5.58 1.87
N ILE A 167 -12.26 -5.98 0.61
CA ILE A 167 -11.58 -7.21 0.21
C ILE A 167 -10.29 -6.87 -0.53
N ALA A 168 -9.30 -7.76 -0.49
CA ALA A 168 -8.11 -7.67 -1.33
C ALA A 168 -8.20 -8.64 -2.52
N VAL A 169 -8.08 -8.10 -3.74
CA VAL A 169 -8.11 -8.86 -4.99
C VAL A 169 -6.75 -8.86 -5.69
N ASP A 170 -6.50 -9.87 -6.50
CA ASP A 170 -5.41 -9.86 -7.48
C ASP A 170 -5.90 -9.37 -8.85
N MET A 171 -4.94 -9.17 -9.76
CA MET A 171 -5.22 -8.75 -11.13
C MET A 171 -5.67 -9.92 -12.03
N THR A 172 -5.72 -11.17 -11.54
CA THR A 172 -6.18 -12.31 -12.37
C THR A 172 -7.65 -12.16 -12.73
N LEU A 173 -8.45 -11.49 -11.89
CA LEU A 173 -9.88 -11.25 -12.12
C LEU A 173 -10.17 -10.36 -13.35
N ILE A 174 -9.16 -9.64 -13.86
CA ILE A 174 -9.26 -8.79 -15.05
C ILE A 174 -9.10 -9.66 -16.30
N GLY A 175 -10.05 -9.55 -17.24
CA GLY A 175 -10.03 -10.27 -18.52
C GLY A 175 -9.46 -9.45 -19.67
N THR A 176 -9.79 -8.16 -19.73
CA THR A 176 -9.24 -7.22 -20.70
C THR A 176 -8.51 -6.12 -19.96
N SER A 177 -7.27 -5.85 -20.32
CA SER A 177 -6.43 -4.83 -19.69
C SER A 177 -5.64 -3.96 -20.67
N TYR A 178 -5.70 -4.25 -21.97
CA TYR A 178 -5.04 -3.48 -23.02
C TYR A 178 -6.03 -3.04 -24.12
N PRO A 179 -6.08 -1.73 -24.45
CA PRO A 179 -5.47 -0.64 -23.70
C PRO A 179 -6.16 -0.44 -22.33
N PRO A 180 -5.56 0.30 -21.38
CA PRO A 180 -6.12 0.44 -20.01
C PRO A 180 -7.58 0.90 -19.94
N SER A 181 -8.04 1.77 -20.85
CA SER A 181 -9.42 2.23 -20.95
C SER A 181 -10.41 1.11 -21.28
N ALA A 182 -9.95 0.03 -21.92
CA ALA A 182 -10.73 -1.18 -22.21
C ALA A 182 -10.81 -2.14 -21.01
N GLY A 183 -10.18 -1.79 -19.88
CA GLY A 183 -10.19 -2.55 -18.64
C GLY A 183 -11.54 -3.13 -18.28
N ALA A 184 -11.64 -4.46 -18.17
CA ALA A 184 -12.87 -5.17 -17.82
C ALA A 184 -12.56 -6.46 -17.04
N PHE A 185 -13.39 -6.76 -16.03
CA PHE A 185 -13.36 -8.06 -15.35
C PHE A 185 -13.74 -9.20 -16.30
N ARG A 186 -13.22 -10.40 -16.06
CA ARG A 186 -13.64 -11.60 -16.81
C ARG A 186 -15.13 -11.86 -16.61
N GLY A 187 -15.81 -12.33 -17.66
CA GLY A 187 -17.24 -12.62 -17.59
C GLY A 187 -17.61 -13.66 -16.53
N ASP A 188 -16.71 -14.63 -16.28
CA ASP A 188 -16.87 -15.73 -15.32
C ASP A 188 -16.72 -15.33 -13.84
N VAL A 189 -16.32 -14.09 -13.54
CA VAL A 189 -16.21 -13.57 -12.17
C VAL A 189 -17.19 -12.44 -11.85
N ILE A 190 -17.97 -11.98 -12.83
CA ILE A 190 -18.88 -10.84 -12.68
C ILE A 190 -19.93 -11.09 -11.58
N SER A 191 -20.53 -12.28 -11.53
CA SER A 191 -21.56 -12.64 -10.54
C SER A 191 -21.03 -12.59 -9.10
N TYR A 192 -19.73 -12.83 -8.92
CA TYR A 192 -19.03 -12.73 -7.65
C TYR A 192 -18.69 -11.26 -7.30
N LEU A 193 -18.13 -10.50 -8.26
CA LEU A 193 -17.64 -9.14 -7.99
C LEU A 193 -18.71 -8.06 -7.97
N ALA A 194 -19.74 -8.14 -8.82
CA ALA A 194 -20.75 -7.10 -8.93
C ALA A 194 -21.44 -6.76 -7.59
N PRO A 195 -21.93 -7.73 -6.80
CA PRO A 195 -22.54 -7.41 -5.51
C PRO A 195 -21.51 -6.93 -4.47
N ILE A 196 -20.24 -7.36 -4.55
CA ILE A 196 -19.17 -6.86 -3.69
C ILE A 196 -18.91 -5.38 -3.99
N VAL A 197 -18.71 -5.02 -5.26
CA VAL A 197 -18.52 -3.62 -5.68
C VAL A 197 -19.72 -2.75 -5.27
N GLY A 198 -20.95 -3.26 -5.43
CA GLY A 198 -22.14 -2.58 -4.92
C GLY A 198 -22.10 -2.32 -3.42
N HIS A 199 -21.66 -3.30 -2.62
CA HIS A 199 -21.47 -3.15 -1.18
C HIS A 199 -20.37 -2.13 -0.85
N LEU A 200 -19.22 -2.17 -1.52
CA LEU A 200 -18.13 -1.22 -1.28
C LEU A 200 -18.55 0.23 -1.57
N SER A 201 -19.31 0.44 -2.64
CA SER A 201 -19.91 1.74 -2.97
C SER A 201 -20.89 2.22 -1.89
N TYR A 202 -21.77 1.34 -1.40
CA TYR A 202 -22.67 1.63 -0.28
C TYR A 202 -21.90 2.01 1.00
N ALA A 203 -20.86 1.24 1.33
CA ALA A 203 -20.04 1.42 2.52
C ALA A 203 -19.02 2.58 2.41
N LYS A 204 -18.87 3.19 1.23
CA LYS A 204 -17.87 4.23 0.93
C LYS A 204 -16.46 3.81 1.35
N THR A 205 -16.07 2.62 0.93
CA THR A 205 -14.78 1.97 1.25
C THR A 205 -14.03 1.70 -0.06
N PRO A 206 -12.70 1.84 -0.12
CA PRO A 206 -11.93 1.52 -1.32
C PRO A 206 -11.92 0.02 -1.60
N LEU A 207 -11.58 -0.40 -2.82
CA LEU A 207 -11.13 -1.76 -3.10
C LEU A 207 -9.63 -1.88 -2.78
N PHE A 208 -9.21 -3.01 -2.20
CA PHE A 208 -7.79 -3.33 -2.05
C PHE A 208 -7.33 -4.18 -3.25
N ALA A 209 -6.22 -3.82 -3.86
CA ALA A 209 -5.69 -4.52 -5.03
C ALA A 209 -4.20 -4.83 -4.87
N ASN A 210 -3.85 -6.10 -5.07
CA ASN A 210 -2.49 -6.56 -5.17
C ASN A 210 -2.02 -6.38 -6.63
N ILE A 211 -1.07 -5.47 -6.86
CA ILE A 211 -0.61 -5.07 -8.20
C ILE A 211 0.90 -5.30 -8.32
N TYR A 212 1.28 -6.25 -9.17
CA TYR A 212 2.67 -6.65 -9.38
C TYR A 212 3.03 -6.55 -10.86
N THR A 213 3.81 -5.53 -11.23
CA THR A 213 4.32 -5.41 -12.61
C THR A 213 5.31 -6.52 -12.95
N TYR A 214 6.00 -7.06 -11.93
CA TYR A 214 6.92 -8.18 -12.06
C TYR A 214 6.28 -9.39 -12.76
N PHE A 215 5.12 -9.86 -12.29
CA PHE A 215 4.50 -11.07 -12.84
C PHE A 215 4.04 -10.88 -14.30
N SER A 216 3.54 -9.69 -14.65
CA SER A 216 3.22 -9.36 -16.03
C SER A 216 4.47 -9.34 -16.91
N TYR A 217 5.56 -8.71 -16.45
CA TYR A 217 6.84 -8.72 -17.16
C TYR A 217 7.41 -10.13 -17.32
N SER A 218 7.51 -10.91 -16.25
CA SER A 218 8.09 -12.25 -16.29
C SER A 218 7.25 -13.22 -17.12
N GLY A 219 5.93 -13.02 -17.17
CA GLY A 219 5.00 -13.83 -17.95
C GLY A 219 4.97 -13.48 -19.44
N ASN A 220 5.30 -12.24 -19.82
CA ASN A 220 5.38 -11.81 -21.22
C ASN A 220 6.53 -10.82 -21.48
N PRO A 221 7.81 -11.23 -21.33
CA PRO A 221 8.94 -10.33 -21.50
C PRO A 221 9.20 -9.94 -22.96
N ARG A 222 8.53 -10.59 -23.91
CA ARG A 222 8.59 -10.25 -25.34
C ARG A 222 7.89 -8.93 -25.62
N ASP A 223 6.69 -8.75 -25.05
CA ASP A 223 5.85 -7.57 -25.34
C ASP A 223 5.89 -6.53 -24.20
N ILE A 224 6.25 -6.96 -22.98
CA ILE A 224 6.42 -6.09 -21.82
C ILE A 224 7.91 -5.91 -21.56
N SER A 225 8.42 -4.72 -21.85
CA SER A 225 9.84 -4.41 -21.61
C SER A 225 10.13 -4.21 -20.12
N LEU A 226 11.33 -4.59 -19.69
CA LEU A 226 11.78 -4.38 -18.31
C LEU A 226 11.71 -2.89 -17.90
N PRO A 227 12.13 -1.91 -18.74
CA PRO A 227 12.00 -0.50 -18.37
C PRO A 227 10.56 -0.04 -18.14
N TYR A 228 9.60 -0.59 -18.88
CA TYR A 228 8.18 -0.29 -18.66
C TYR A 228 7.70 -0.79 -17.30
N ALA A 229 8.14 -1.99 -16.89
CA ALA A 229 7.78 -2.59 -15.62
C ALA A 229 8.50 -1.97 -14.39
N LEU A 230 9.67 -1.35 -14.61
CA LEU A 230 10.52 -0.73 -13.59
C LEU A 230 10.39 0.80 -13.46
N PHE A 231 9.45 1.43 -14.17
CA PHE A 231 9.30 2.90 -14.24
C PHE A 231 10.52 3.64 -14.83
N THR A 232 11.29 2.99 -15.70
CA THR A 232 12.51 3.57 -16.30
C THR A 232 12.40 3.75 -17.82
N SER A 233 11.21 3.58 -18.40
CA SER A 233 10.98 3.90 -19.81
C SER A 233 11.25 5.39 -20.08
N PRO A 234 12.06 5.75 -21.10
CA PRO A 234 12.40 7.14 -21.39
C PRO A 234 11.23 7.93 -21.99
N SER A 235 10.20 7.25 -22.49
CA SER A 235 9.03 7.85 -23.13
C SER A 235 7.76 7.05 -22.85
N VAL A 236 6.61 7.66 -23.15
CA VAL A 236 5.31 6.97 -23.18
C VAL A 236 5.38 5.79 -24.15
N LEU A 237 4.90 4.62 -23.72
CA LEU A 237 4.88 3.40 -24.53
C LEU A 237 3.48 3.02 -25.00
N VAL A 238 2.45 3.37 -24.24
CA VAL A 238 1.05 3.12 -24.62
C VAL A 238 0.29 4.44 -24.62
N TRP A 239 -0.31 4.77 -25.76
CA TRP A 239 -1.26 5.87 -25.90
C TRP A 239 -2.68 5.31 -25.96
N ASP A 240 -3.54 5.83 -25.08
CA ASP A 240 -4.91 5.35 -24.95
C ASP A 240 -5.85 6.52 -24.66
N SER A 241 -6.66 6.88 -25.63
CA SER A 241 -7.71 7.90 -25.47
C SER A 241 -7.18 9.23 -24.91
N GLY A 242 -6.00 9.65 -25.37
CA GLY A 242 -5.31 10.86 -24.90
C GLY A 242 -4.51 10.71 -23.60
N ARG A 243 -4.46 9.50 -23.01
CA ARG A 243 -3.64 9.18 -21.83
C ARG A 243 -2.37 8.45 -22.27
N GLY A 244 -1.22 8.93 -21.80
CA GLY A 244 0.07 8.31 -22.04
C GLY A 244 0.52 7.49 -20.84
N TYR A 245 0.79 6.20 -21.03
CA TYR A 245 1.32 5.31 -20.02
C TYR A 245 2.81 5.08 -20.26
N GLN A 246 3.64 5.61 -19.37
CA GLN A 246 5.10 5.45 -19.37
C GLN A 246 5.57 4.27 -18.52
N ASN A 247 4.72 3.76 -17.63
CA ASN A 247 5.02 2.62 -16.77
C ASN A 247 3.83 1.65 -16.72
N LEU A 248 4.13 0.37 -16.47
CA LEU A 248 3.14 -0.70 -16.45
C LEU A 248 2.20 -0.61 -15.25
N PHE A 249 2.68 -0.09 -14.12
CA PHE A 249 1.88 0.04 -12.90
C PHE A 249 0.64 0.92 -13.12
N ASP A 250 0.83 2.08 -13.76
CA ASP A 250 -0.28 2.98 -14.12
C ASP A 250 -1.25 2.32 -15.08
N ALA A 251 -0.75 1.59 -16.09
CA ALA A 251 -1.59 0.89 -17.04
C ALA A 251 -2.43 -0.20 -16.36
N MET A 252 -1.83 -0.97 -15.45
CA MET A 252 -2.52 -1.99 -14.67
C MET A 252 -3.58 -1.37 -13.75
N LEU A 253 -3.22 -0.33 -12.99
CA LEU A 253 -4.14 0.33 -12.07
C LEU A 253 -5.30 1.02 -12.81
N ASP A 254 -5.04 1.67 -13.94
CA ASP A 254 -6.10 2.29 -14.75
C ASP A 254 -6.98 1.27 -15.47
N SER A 255 -6.46 0.08 -15.79
CA SER A 255 -7.27 -1.03 -16.27
C SER A 255 -8.25 -1.53 -15.19
N LEU A 256 -7.83 -1.59 -13.94
CA LEU A 256 -8.70 -1.92 -12.81
C LEU A 256 -9.75 -0.83 -12.59
N TYR A 257 -9.37 0.45 -12.61
CA TYR A 257 -10.35 1.54 -12.51
C TYR A 257 -11.40 1.48 -13.63
N SER A 258 -10.96 1.25 -14.86
CA SER A 258 -11.85 1.08 -16.00
C SER A 258 -12.78 -0.13 -15.87
N ALA A 259 -12.31 -1.23 -15.25
CA ALA A 259 -13.14 -2.40 -14.97
C ALA A 259 -14.18 -2.14 -13.88
N LEU A 260 -13.80 -1.42 -12.82
CA LEU A 260 -14.70 -1.03 -11.73
C LEU A 260 -15.81 -0.09 -12.20
N GLU A 261 -15.48 0.88 -13.06
CA GLU A 261 -16.47 1.79 -13.65
C GLU A 261 -17.53 1.03 -14.47
N ARG A 262 -17.11 0.03 -15.26
CA ARG A 262 -18.02 -0.83 -16.02
C ARG A 262 -18.93 -1.70 -15.14
N LEU A 263 -18.45 -2.09 -13.96
CA LEU A 263 -19.22 -2.90 -13.00
C LEU A 263 -20.16 -2.06 -12.12
N GLY A 264 -20.28 -0.75 -12.37
CA GLY A 264 -21.14 0.14 -11.59
C GLY A 264 -20.51 0.66 -10.29
N GLY A 265 -19.19 0.46 -10.09
CA GLY A 265 -18.45 1.08 -8.98
C GLY A 265 -18.34 2.60 -9.10
N GLY A 266 -18.65 3.15 -10.28
CA GLY A 266 -18.59 4.57 -10.59
C GLY A 266 -17.19 5.17 -10.46
N ASN A 267 -17.09 6.48 -10.65
CA ASN A 267 -15.83 7.22 -10.47
C ASN A 267 -15.47 7.42 -8.98
N THR A 268 -16.33 6.96 -8.06
CA THR A 268 -16.22 7.19 -6.61
C THR A 268 -15.47 6.09 -5.88
N LEU A 269 -15.45 4.86 -6.41
CA LEU A 269 -14.70 3.79 -5.78
C LEU A 269 -13.21 4.03 -5.99
N ASP A 270 -12.47 4.17 -4.89
CA ASP A 270 -11.03 4.28 -4.88
C ASP A 270 -10.37 2.91 -4.79
N VAL A 271 -9.11 2.84 -5.20
CA VAL A 271 -8.27 1.65 -5.02
C VAL A 271 -7.12 2.01 -4.09
N VAL A 272 -6.89 1.17 -3.09
CA VAL A 272 -5.64 1.11 -2.33
C VAL A 272 -4.84 -0.05 -2.87
N VAL A 273 -3.59 0.20 -3.27
CA VAL A 273 -2.69 -0.87 -3.70
C VAL A 273 -2.18 -1.57 -2.45
N SER A 274 -2.78 -2.71 -2.12
CA SER A 274 -2.56 -3.42 -0.87
C SER A 274 -1.32 -4.31 -0.87
N GLU A 275 -0.76 -4.56 -2.05
CA GLU A 275 0.56 -5.16 -2.26
C GLU A 275 1.14 -4.70 -3.58
N SER A 276 2.44 -4.44 -3.59
CA SER A 276 3.24 -4.26 -4.79
C SER A 276 4.71 -4.48 -4.46
N GLY A 277 5.41 -5.28 -5.26
CA GLY A 277 6.79 -5.67 -4.96
C GLY A 277 7.52 -6.26 -6.16
N TRP A 278 8.82 -6.46 -6.00
CA TRP A 278 9.67 -7.10 -7.00
C TRP A 278 10.69 -8.00 -6.29
N PRO A 279 10.75 -9.30 -6.60
CA PRO A 279 11.64 -10.23 -5.91
C PRO A 279 13.09 -10.04 -6.34
N SER A 280 14.03 -10.14 -5.40
CA SER A 280 15.48 -10.02 -5.70
C SER A 280 16.11 -11.27 -6.29
N ALA A 281 15.48 -12.43 -6.14
CA ALA A 281 15.99 -13.71 -6.60
C ALA A 281 14.85 -14.72 -6.81
N GLY A 282 15.20 -15.94 -7.26
CA GLY A 282 14.26 -17.07 -7.34
C GLY A 282 13.49 -17.20 -8.65
N GLY A 283 13.76 -16.36 -9.66
CA GLY A 283 13.13 -16.47 -10.98
C GLY A 283 13.73 -15.59 -12.08
N PHE A 284 13.18 -15.70 -13.29
CA PHE A 284 13.55 -14.85 -14.41
C PHE A 284 13.26 -13.37 -14.11
N GLY A 285 14.19 -12.48 -14.45
CA GLY A 285 14.02 -11.04 -14.20
C GLY A 285 14.22 -10.59 -12.75
N THR A 286 14.64 -11.49 -11.86
CA THR A 286 14.88 -11.20 -10.45
C THR A 286 16.35 -10.88 -10.20
N THR A 287 16.61 -9.68 -9.67
CA THR A 287 17.93 -9.23 -9.21
C THR A 287 17.74 -8.20 -8.08
N SER A 288 18.74 -8.03 -7.23
CA SER A 288 18.73 -6.93 -6.23
C SER A 288 18.60 -5.55 -6.88
N ASP A 289 19.22 -5.34 -8.04
CA ASP A 289 19.14 -4.07 -8.76
C ASP A 289 17.74 -3.78 -9.31
N ASN A 290 17.08 -4.79 -9.90
CA ASN A 290 15.71 -4.64 -10.40
C ASN A 290 14.74 -4.37 -9.24
N ALA A 291 14.89 -5.11 -8.13
CA ALA A 291 14.06 -4.93 -6.95
C ALA A 291 14.25 -3.54 -6.31
N GLY A 292 15.50 -3.11 -6.12
CA GLY A 292 15.81 -1.77 -5.61
C GLY A 292 15.31 -0.65 -6.53
N THR A 293 15.45 -0.82 -7.84
CA THR A 293 14.94 0.11 -8.85
C THR A 293 13.42 0.21 -8.79
N TYR A 294 12.73 -0.93 -8.80
CA TYR A 294 11.28 -0.99 -8.74
C TYR A 294 10.73 -0.30 -7.48
N LEU A 295 11.21 -0.70 -6.30
CA LEU A 295 10.70 -0.20 -5.02
C LEU A 295 10.99 1.30 -4.85
N SER A 296 12.20 1.75 -5.19
CA SER A 296 12.54 3.17 -5.10
C SER A 296 11.73 4.05 -6.05
N ASN A 297 11.46 3.56 -7.26
CA ASN A 297 10.64 4.27 -8.24
C ASN A 297 9.16 4.26 -7.87
N LEU A 298 8.63 3.13 -7.38
CA LEU A 298 7.27 3.04 -6.88
C LEU A 298 7.02 4.06 -5.76
N ILE A 299 7.90 4.13 -4.76
CA ILE A 299 7.79 5.09 -3.64
C ILE A 299 7.74 6.55 -4.14
N ARG A 300 8.50 6.88 -5.18
CA ARG A 300 8.50 8.22 -5.77
C ARG A 300 7.22 8.48 -6.56
N HIS A 301 6.81 7.48 -7.35
CA HIS A 301 5.70 7.57 -8.31
C HIS A 301 4.34 7.76 -7.65
N VAL A 302 4.05 6.99 -6.60
CA VAL A 302 2.73 6.94 -5.96
C VAL A 302 2.26 8.26 -5.36
N LYS A 303 3.11 9.30 -5.32
CA LYS A 303 2.76 10.66 -4.93
C LYS A 303 1.92 11.41 -5.98
N GLY A 304 1.99 11.02 -7.26
CA GLY A 304 1.43 11.78 -8.38
C GLY A 304 0.08 11.32 -8.94
N GLY A 305 -0.35 10.10 -8.63
CA GLY A 305 -1.54 9.48 -9.24
C GLY A 305 -1.24 8.80 -10.58
N THR A 306 -2.30 8.45 -11.32
CA THR A 306 -2.22 7.79 -12.63
C THR A 306 -2.73 8.73 -13.75
N PRO A 307 -2.52 8.40 -15.04
CA PRO A 307 -3.12 9.18 -16.13
C PRO A 307 -4.65 9.30 -16.08
N LYS A 308 -5.37 8.28 -15.59
CA LYS A 308 -6.84 8.35 -15.42
C LYS A 308 -7.27 9.08 -14.14
N ARG A 309 -6.45 9.06 -13.09
CA ARG A 309 -6.70 9.78 -11.82
C ARG A 309 -5.50 10.64 -11.42
N PRO A 310 -5.21 11.73 -12.16
CA PRO A 310 -4.02 12.55 -11.91
C PRO A 310 -4.16 13.39 -10.64
N GLY A 311 -3.04 13.70 -10.00
CA GLY A 311 -2.99 14.61 -8.84
C GLY A 311 -3.48 14.00 -7.53
N LYS A 312 -3.85 12.71 -7.53
CA LYS A 312 -4.27 11.98 -6.32
C LYS A 312 -3.22 10.94 -5.96
N ALA A 313 -2.60 11.10 -4.80
CA ALA A 313 -1.70 10.12 -4.21
C ALA A 313 -2.35 8.71 -4.17
N ILE A 314 -1.57 7.70 -4.55
CA ILE A 314 -1.97 6.29 -4.58
C ILE A 314 -1.49 5.65 -3.28
N GLU A 315 -2.41 5.40 -2.35
CA GLU A 315 -2.07 4.66 -1.14
C GLU A 315 -1.59 3.25 -1.52
N THR A 316 -0.35 2.93 -1.14
CA THR A 316 0.36 1.75 -1.62
C THR A 316 1.11 1.06 -0.48
N TYR A 317 1.03 -0.26 -0.43
CA TYR A 317 1.76 -1.11 0.51
C TYR A 317 2.79 -1.95 -0.24
N ILE A 318 4.06 -1.77 0.10
CA ILE A 318 5.16 -2.57 -0.48
C ILE A 318 5.11 -3.98 0.08
N PHE A 319 5.18 -4.97 -0.81
CA PHE A 319 5.38 -6.37 -0.47
C PHE A 319 6.86 -6.73 -0.62
N ALA A 320 7.59 -7.08 0.44
CA ALA A 320 7.21 -7.12 1.87
C ALA A 320 8.35 -6.63 2.78
N MET A 321 8.15 -6.64 4.10
CA MET A 321 9.16 -6.21 5.06
C MET A 321 10.40 -7.09 5.04
N PHE A 322 10.21 -8.42 5.02
CA PHE A 322 11.29 -9.39 5.09
C PHE A 322 11.19 -10.45 4.00
N ASP A 323 12.32 -11.08 3.71
CA ASP A 323 12.36 -12.35 2.98
C ASP A 323 11.73 -13.45 3.85
N GLU A 324 10.76 -14.20 3.29
CA GLU A 324 9.92 -15.16 4.01
C GLU A 324 10.30 -16.59 3.61
N ASN A 325 11.29 -17.17 4.30
CA ASN A 325 11.96 -18.40 3.87
C ASN A 325 11.11 -19.69 3.89
N GLN A 326 9.90 -19.65 4.47
CA GLN A 326 8.96 -20.78 4.47
C GLN A 326 7.94 -20.71 3.33
N LYS A 327 7.92 -19.62 2.54
CA LYS A 327 7.05 -19.54 1.37
C LYS A 327 7.51 -20.46 0.24
N GLN A 328 6.58 -20.76 -0.65
CA GLN A 328 6.79 -21.53 -1.88
C GLN A 328 6.00 -20.87 -3.02
N PRO A 329 6.49 -20.90 -4.27
CA PRO A 329 7.78 -21.44 -4.73
C PRO A 329 8.99 -20.58 -4.30
N GLU A 330 10.21 -20.95 -4.71
CA GLU A 330 11.46 -20.26 -4.33
C GLU A 330 11.41 -18.74 -4.52
N LEU A 331 10.81 -18.28 -5.62
CA LEU A 331 10.56 -16.87 -5.92
C LEU A 331 9.93 -16.10 -4.74
N GLU A 332 8.96 -16.70 -4.06
CA GLU A 332 8.16 -16.07 -3.01
C GLU A 332 8.98 -15.74 -1.74
N LYS A 333 10.18 -16.32 -1.62
CA LYS A 333 11.04 -16.11 -0.45
C LYS A 333 11.82 -14.80 -0.51
N HIS A 334 11.86 -14.12 -1.67
CA HIS A 334 12.84 -13.06 -1.95
C HIS A 334 12.25 -11.65 -2.16
N PHE A 335 11.06 -11.37 -1.60
CA PHE A 335 10.37 -10.08 -1.72
C PHE A 335 10.75 -9.03 -0.64
N GLY A 336 11.59 -9.39 0.32
CA GLY A 336 11.90 -8.53 1.46
C GLY A 336 12.62 -7.24 1.08
N ALA A 337 12.17 -6.12 1.65
CA ALA A 337 12.90 -4.87 1.68
C ALA A 337 14.06 -4.88 2.69
N PHE A 338 13.97 -5.74 3.71
CA PHE A 338 14.99 -5.99 4.71
C PHE A 338 15.31 -7.49 4.76
N SER A 339 16.55 -7.83 5.09
CA SER A 339 16.89 -9.19 5.48
C SER A 339 16.40 -9.49 6.91
N PRO A 340 16.26 -10.78 7.29
CA PRO A 340 15.77 -11.15 8.62
C PRO A 340 16.64 -10.63 9.79
N ASN A 341 17.91 -10.28 9.53
CA ASN A 341 18.79 -9.60 10.50
C ASN A 341 18.55 -8.07 10.59
N LYS A 342 17.44 -7.56 10.04
CA LYS A 342 17.00 -6.14 10.02
C LYS A 342 17.84 -5.21 9.13
N GLN A 343 18.81 -5.71 8.38
CA GLN A 343 19.57 -4.88 7.45
C GLN A 343 18.72 -4.53 6.21
N PRO A 344 18.70 -3.26 5.76
CA PRO A 344 18.00 -2.89 4.54
C PRO A 344 18.68 -3.52 3.33
N LYS A 345 17.91 -4.16 2.45
CA LYS A 345 18.42 -4.70 1.16
C LYS A 345 18.59 -3.61 0.12
N TYR A 346 17.84 -2.51 0.24
CA TYR A 346 17.84 -1.41 -0.73
C TYR A 346 17.85 -0.04 -0.05
N ASN A 347 18.34 0.95 -0.77
CA ASN A 347 18.36 2.34 -0.34
C ASN A 347 16.98 3.00 -0.53
N LEU A 348 16.00 2.65 0.33
CA LEU A 348 14.63 3.20 0.26
C LEU A 348 14.42 4.39 1.19
N ASN A 349 13.64 5.38 0.76
CA ASN A 349 13.32 6.57 1.55
C ASN A 349 11.80 6.70 1.75
N PHE A 350 11.34 6.46 2.97
CA PHE A 350 9.93 6.57 3.38
C PHE A 350 9.57 7.94 3.99
N GLY A 351 10.35 8.99 3.70
CA GLY A 351 10.06 10.36 4.12
C GLY A 351 10.56 10.74 5.51
N GLY A 352 11.52 9.99 6.07
CA GLY A 352 12.24 10.35 7.30
C GLY A 352 13.65 10.85 7.00
N HIS A 353 14.11 11.90 7.70
CA HIS A 353 15.53 12.28 7.68
C HIS A 353 16.37 11.12 8.22
N ARG A 354 17.31 10.62 7.41
CA ARG A 354 18.29 9.65 7.89
C ARG A 354 19.33 10.40 8.73
N ASN A 355 19.31 10.22 10.05
CA ASN A 355 20.51 10.41 10.84
C ASN A 355 21.40 9.20 10.58
N TRP A 356 22.30 9.34 9.61
CA TRP A 356 23.44 8.43 9.55
C TRP A 356 24.37 8.84 10.67
N ASP A 357 24.45 8.05 11.74
CA ASP A 357 25.54 8.18 12.70
C ASP A 357 26.82 7.75 11.99
N ILE A 358 27.55 8.72 11.41
CA ILE A 358 28.95 8.54 11.02
C ILE A 358 29.74 8.59 12.33
N SER A 359 29.67 7.54 13.13
CA SER A 359 30.61 7.33 14.22
C SER A 359 30.63 5.87 14.59
N THR A 360 31.51 5.12 13.95
CA THR A 360 32.59 4.33 14.57
C THR A 360 33.05 3.23 13.62
N GLU A 361 33.66 3.57 12.49
CA GLU A 361 34.66 2.69 11.87
C GLU A 361 35.85 3.53 11.39
N GLN A 362 36.99 3.26 12.01
CA GLN A 362 38.36 3.59 11.57
C GLN A 362 38.84 5.04 11.66
N ASN A 363 39.02 5.52 12.90
CA ASN A 363 40.25 6.27 13.22
C ASN A 363 41.41 5.26 13.26
N ALA A 364 41.92 4.88 12.09
CA ALA A 364 43.23 4.27 11.95
C ALA A 364 44.17 5.34 11.40
N THR A 365 44.81 6.08 12.29
CA THR A 365 45.97 6.91 11.97
C THR A 365 47.06 6.02 11.38
N VAL A 366 47.26 6.11 10.07
CA VAL A 366 48.44 5.55 9.40
C VAL A 366 49.62 6.46 9.76
N SER A 367 50.55 5.93 10.56
CA SER A 367 51.83 6.58 10.82
C SER A 367 52.69 6.50 9.56
N LEU A 368 52.98 7.66 8.96
CA LEU A 368 53.99 7.79 7.92
C LEU A 368 55.38 7.68 8.59
N LYS A 369 56.03 6.52 8.45
CA LYS A 369 57.48 6.43 8.66
C LYS A 369 58.15 7.04 7.44
N SER A 370 58.75 8.22 7.60
CA SER A 370 59.89 8.64 6.80
C SER A 370 61.12 7.97 7.39
N ASP A 371 61.91 7.28 6.57
CA ASP A 371 63.33 7.13 6.82
C ASP A 371 64.06 7.17 5.48
N MET A 372 65.19 7.88 5.52
CA MET A 372 66.20 8.05 4.48
C MET A 372 66.84 6.75 4.04
#